data_AF-A0A2D8ACL1-F1
#
_entry.id   AF-A0A2D8ACL1-F1
#
_cell.length_a   1.000
_cell.length_b   1.000
_cell.length_c   1.000
_cell.angle_alpha   90.00
_cell.angle_beta   90.00
_cell.angle_gamma   90.00
#
_symmetry.space_group_name_H-M   'P 1'
#
loop_
_entity.id
_entity.type
_entity.pdbx_description
1 polymer ?
#
loop_
_entity_poly.entity_id
_entity_poly.type
_entity_poly.pdbx_seq_one_letter_code
_entity_poly.pdbx_strand_id
1 'polypeptide(L)' 'MDKLRIEGGNRLNGEIRISGAKNSALPILSATLLAEGVMRVGNLPHLHDITTMLELLGCMGVEVAIDEDMSVETD' A
#
# COMPACT_ATOMS: atom_id res chain seq x y z
N MET A 1 18.56 13.58 2.59
CA MET A 1 18.75 12.32 3.34
C MET A 1 17.99 12.45 4.63
N ASP A 2 16.89 11.73 4.73
CA ASP A 2 16.06 11.76 5.93
C ASP A 2 16.76 11.00 7.06
N LYS A 3 16.56 11.47 8.29
CA LYS A 3 17.18 10.91 9.48
C LYS A 3 16.15 10.87 10.59
N LEU A 4 16.12 9.75 11.31
CA LEU A 4 15.39 9.63 12.57
C LEU A 4 16.39 9.78 13.72
N ARG A 5 16.18 10.78 14.57
CA ARG A 5 16.89 10.91 15.85
C ARG A 5 15.96 10.41 16.95
N ILE A 6 16.34 9.31 17.60
CA ILE A 6 15.55 8.68 18.66
C ILE A 6 16.21 8.98 20.01
N GLU A 7 15.42 9.48 20.95
CA GLU A 7 15.85 9.70 22.33
C GLU A 7 15.24 8.60 23.23
N GLY A 8 16.12 7.83 23.86
CA GLY A 8 15.71 6.72 24.73
C GLY A 8 15.19 7.17 26.10
N GLY A 9 14.81 6.19 26.92
CA GLY A 9 14.43 6.42 28.34
C GLY A 9 12.93 6.30 28.63
N ASN A 10 12.08 6.24 27.60
CA ASN A 10 10.63 6.14 27.74
C ASN A 10 10.14 4.72 27.42
N ARG A 11 9.35 4.13 28.32
CA ARG A 11 8.62 2.87 28.03
C ARG A 11 7.39 3.20 27.18
N LEU A 12 7.18 2.46 26.10
CA LEU A 12 5.96 2.60 25.29
C LEU A 12 4.74 2.06 26.04
N ASN A 13 3.62 2.77 25.99
CA ASN A 13 2.32 2.35 26.51
C ASN A 13 1.22 2.91 25.59
N GLY A 14 0.36 2.02 25.07
CA GLY A 14 -0.72 2.35 24.17
C GLY A 14 -0.96 1.23 23.15
N GLU A 15 -1.86 1.51 22.22
CA GLU A 15 -2.20 0.63 21.10
C GLU A 15 -2.18 1.42 19.79
N ILE A 16 -1.85 0.72 18.70
CA ILE A 16 -1.90 1.26 17.35
C ILE A 16 -2.51 0.21 16.42
N ARG A 17 -3.19 0.67 15.36
CA ARG A 17 -3.66 -0.20 14.28
C ARG A 17 -2.55 -0.35 13.24
N ILE A 18 -2.29 -1.58 12.81
CA ILE A 18 -1.33 -1.88 11.75
C ILE A 18 -2.07 -2.02 10.41
N SER A 19 -1.44 -1.57 9.34
CA SER A 19 -1.90 -1.76 7.97
C SER A 19 -1.70 -3.19 7.48
N GLY A 20 -2.16 -3.51 6.27
CA GLY A 20 -1.94 -4.82 5.65
C GLY A 20 -0.47 -5.14 5.39
N ALA A 21 -0.20 -6.41 5.12
CA ALA A 21 1.15 -6.91 4.88
C ALA A 21 1.63 -6.58 3.46
N LYS A 22 2.79 -5.92 3.34
CA LYS A 22 3.43 -5.60 2.06
C LYS A 22 3.54 -6.81 1.12
N ASN A 23 3.99 -7.94 1.66
CA ASN A 23 4.25 -9.15 0.87
C ASN A 23 2.97 -9.89 0.44
N SER A 24 1.82 -9.53 1.02
CA SER A 24 0.50 -9.96 0.51
C SER A 24 -0.05 -8.95 -0.48
N ALA A 25 0.12 -7.64 -0.21
CA ALA A 25 -0.35 -6.55 -1.06
C ALA A 25 0.24 -6.60 -2.48
N LEU A 26 1.56 -6.75 -2.62
CA LEU A 26 2.25 -6.74 -3.92
C LEU A 26 1.73 -7.82 -4.91
N PRO A 27 1.64 -9.12 -4.52
CA PRO A 27 1.09 -10.12 -5.42
C PRO A 27 -0.42 -9.96 -5.64
N ILE A 28 -1.18 -9.45 -4.66
CA ILE A 28 -2.62 -9.17 -4.84
C ILE A 28 -2.82 -8.08 -5.89
N LEU A 29 -2.07 -6.97 -5.81
CA LEU A 29 -2.08 -5.91 -6.82
C LEU A 29 -1.66 -6.42 -8.20
N SER A 30 -0.68 -7.32 -8.27
CA SER A 30 -0.29 -7.94 -9.54
C SER A 30 -1.39 -8.87 -10.09
N ALA A 31 -2.15 -9.53 -9.22
CA ALA A 31 -3.21 -10.44 -9.60
C ALA A 31 -4.47 -9.72 -10.13
N THR A 32 -4.64 -8.41 -9.89
CA THR A 32 -5.77 -7.66 -10.46
C THR A 32 -5.71 -7.61 -11.99
N LEU A 33 -4.50 -7.70 -12.57
CA LEU A 33 -4.28 -7.84 -14.02
C LEU A 33 -4.95 -9.07 -14.64
N LEU A 34 -5.34 -10.07 -13.84
CA LEU A 34 -5.95 -11.30 -14.30
C LEU A 34 -7.49 -11.26 -14.24
N ALA A 35 -8.07 -10.28 -13.55
CA ALA A 35 -9.50 -10.16 -13.36
C ALA A 35 -10.13 -9.25 -14.42
N GLU A 36 -11.40 -9.51 -14.75
CA GLU A 36 -12.20 -8.59 -15.56
C GLU A 36 -12.98 -7.64 -14.65
N GLY A 37 -12.97 -6.35 -14.99
CA GLY A 37 -13.68 -5.28 -14.29
C GLY A 37 -12.94 -4.73 -13.06
N VAL A 38 -13.57 -3.75 -12.42
CA VAL A 38 -12.98 -2.96 -11.34
C VAL A 38 -12.68 -3.80 -10.11
N MET A 39 -11.40 -3.87 -9.72
CA MET A 39 -10.95 -4.53 -8.50
C MET A 39 -10.69 -3.51 -7.40
N ARG A 40 -11.14 -3.79 -6.17
CA ARG A 40 -10.84 -2.97 -4.98
C ARG A 40 -10.00 -3.73 -3.97
N VAL A 41 -8.83 -3.19 -3.62
CA VAL A 41 -7.89 -3.76 -2.65
C VAL A 41 -7.75 -2.80 -1.47
N GLY A 42 -8.33 -3.17 -0.33
CA GLY A 42 -8.31 -2.35 0.90
C GLY A 42 -7.14 -2.68 1.85
N ASN A 43 -6.95 -1.81 2.84
CA ASN A 43 -5.97 -1.98 3.93
C ASN A 43 -4.51 -2.11 3.43
N LEU A 44 -4.14 -1.39 2.38
CA LEU A 44 -2.76 -1.40 1.88
C LEU A 44 -1.82 -0.61 2.81
N PRO A 45 -0.58 -1.06 3.02
CA PRO A 45 0.40 -0.30 3.78
C PRO A 45 0.94 0.89 2.95
N HIS A 46 1.12 2.05 3.58
CA HIS A 46 1.74 3.20 2.92
C HIS A 46 3.26 3.05 2.90
N LEU A 47 3.77 2.34 1.88
CA LEU A 47 5.18 2.04 1.69
C LEU A 47 5.61 2.35 0.26
N HIS A 48 6.88 2.68 0.07
CA HIS A 48 7.45 3.00 -1.23
C HIS A 48 7.27 1.87 -2.27
N ASP A 49 7.39 0.62 -1.84
CA ASP A 49 7.16 -0.54 -2.73
C ASP A 49 5.71 -0.58 -3.26
N ILE A 50 4.72 -0.14 -2.47
CA ILE A 50 3.32 -0.05 -2.92
C ILE A 50 3.19 1.07 -3.95
N THR A 51 3.72 2.26 -3.67
CA THR A 51 3.71 3.37 -4.63
C THR A 51 4.35 2.98 -5.96
N THR A 52 5.51 2.32 -5.91
CA THR A 52 6.22 1.85 -7.11
C THR A 52 5.39 0.83 -7.90
N MET A 53 4.70 -0.08 -7.21
CA MET A 53 3.83 -1.07 -7.85
C MET A 53 2.64 -0.40 -8.55
N LEU A 54 2.01 0.59 -7.92
CA LEU A 54 0.89 1.33 -8.50
C LEU A 54 1.32 2.15 -9.73
N GLU A 55 2.49 2.80 -9.66
CA GLU A 55 3.10 3.48 -10.82
C GLU A 55 3.39 2.51 -11.97
N LEU A 56 3.88 1.30 -11.66
CA LEU A 56 4.13 0.26 -12.66
C LEU A 56 2.83 -0.19 -13.34
N LEU A 57 1.76 -0.44 -12.57
CA LEU A 57 0.44 -0.76 -13.12
C LEU A 57 -0.07 0.36 -14.04
N GLY A 58 0.07 1.62 -13.61
CA GLY A 58 -0.24 2.78 -14.45
C GLY A 58 0.56 2.82 -15.76
N CYS A 59 1.85 2.49 -15.72
CA CYS A 59 2.69 2.38 -16.92
C CYS A 59 2.24 1.26 -17.87
N MET A 60 1.55 0.25 -17.36
CA MET A 60 0.96 -0.84 -18.15
C MET A 60 -0.42 -0.49 -18.73
N GLY A 61 -0.95 0.69 -18.42
CA GLY A 61 -2.25 1.17 -18.90
C GLY A 61 -3.42 0.87 -17.97
N VAL A 62 -3.18 0.39 -16.75
CA VAL A 62 -4.20 0.18 -15.73
C VAL A 62 -4.57 1.53 -15.11
N GLU A 63 -5.85 1.84 -15.00
CA GLU A 63 -6.31 3.01 -14.26
C GLU A 63 -6.27 2.69 -12.76
N VAL A 64 -5.56 3.52 -11.98
CA VAL A 64 -5.38 3.30 -10.54
C VAL A 64 -5.92 4.51 -9.78
N ALA A 65 -6.89 4.28 -8.89
CA ALA A 65 -7.40 5.28 -7.96
C ALA A 65 -7.05 4.89 -6.52
N ILE A 66 -6.61 5.85 -5.72
CA ILE A 66 -6.26 5.65 -4.30
C ILE A 66 -7.23 6.47 -3.44
N ASP A 67 -7.86 5.82 -2.47
CA ASP A 67 -8.77 6.43 -1.51
C ASP A 67 -8.04 6.87 -0.22
N GLU A 68 -8.70 7.68 0.61
CA GLU A 68 -8.16 8.22 1.88
C GLU A 68 -7.81 7.13 2.89
N ASP A 69 -8.41 5.94 2.79
CA ASP A 69 -8.21 4.79 3.68
C ASP A 69 -7.15 3.80 3.17
N MET A 70 -6.34 4.19 2.18
CA MET A 70 -5.38 3.31 1.48
C MET A 70 -6.06 2.10 0.83
N SER A 71 -7.30 2.25 0.39
CA SER A 71 -7.91 1.36 -0.61
C SER A 71 -7.49 1.81 -2.01
N VAL A 72 -7.22 0.82 -2.87
CA VAL A 72 -6.90 1.05 -4.27
C VAL A 72 -7.96 0.41 -5.15
N GLU A 73 -8.42 1.14 -6.15
CA GLU A 73 -9.22 0.62 -7.25
C GLU A 73 -8.35 0.50 -8.51
N THR A 74 -8.46 -0.63 -9.21
CA THR A 74 -7.80 -0.87 -10.50
C THR A 74 -8.83 -1.25 -11.56
N ASP A 75 -8.78 -0.59 -12.72
CA ASP A 75 -9.59 -0.88 -13.92
C ASP A 75 -8.70 -1.04 -15.16
#